data_AF-A0A2P2IE97-F1
#
_entry.id   AF-A0A2P2IE97-F1
#
_cell.length_a   1.000
_cell.length_b   1.000
_cell.length_c   1.000
_cell.angle_alpha   90.00
_cell.angle_beta   90.00
_cell.angle_gamma   90.00
#
_symmetry.space_group_name_H-M   'P 1'
#
loop_
_entity.id
_entity.type
_entity.pdbx_description
1 polymer ?
#
loop_
_entity_poly.entity_id
_entity_poly.type
_entity_poly.pdbx_seq_one_letter_code
_entity_poly.pdbx_strand_id
1 'polypeptide(L)'
;GKEQSNTLTSKQGRVLSYWCFNPGFGMKELVEQGLRSLIITSGTLSPLQSFTQELQVGFPVQLENPHIIQGHQVMVAVVSKGPDGQLLNSSYQNRSRPEYINSLGQLILNFS
;
A
#
# COMPACT_ATOMS: atom_id res chain seq x y z
N GLY A 1 -47.54 -17.22 21.84
CA GLY A 1 -46.96 -17.91 20.67
C GLY A 1 -45.46 -17.80 20.77
N LYS A 2 -44.74 -18.92 20.74
CA LYS A 2 -43.28 -18.94 20.65
C LYS A 2 -42.91 -18.79 19.17
N GLU A 3 -42.51 -17.61 18.73
CA GLU A 3 -41.87 -17.44 17.43
C GLU A 3 -40.40 -17.87 17.55
N GLN A 4 -40.09 -18.96 16.84
CA GLN A 4 -38.74 -19.44 16.64
C GLN A 4 -38.04 -18.50 15.65
N SER A 5 -37.15 -17.64 16.14
CA SER A 5 -36.11 -17.05 15.29
C SER A 5 -35.08 -18.12 14.99
N ASN A 6 -35.28 -18.81 13.88
CA ASN A 6 -34.38 -19.82 13.34
C ASN A 6 -33.08 -19.11 12.94
N THR A 7 -32.16 -18.97 13.89
CA THR A 7 -30.84 -18.42 13.65
C THR A 7 -30.09 -19.46 12.83
N LEU A 8 -30.09 -19.28 11.50
CA LEU A 8 -29.20 -20.01 10.60
C LEU A 8 -27.77 -19.59 10.95
N THR A 9 -27.20 -20.24 11.96
CA THR A 9 -25.77 -20.28 12.18
C THR A 9 -25.17 -20.98 10.97
N SER A 10 -24.80 -20.18 9.96
CA SER A 10 -23.93 -20.60 8.88
C SER A 10 -22.72 -21.29 9.53
N LYS A 11 -22.63 -22.63 9.39
CA LYS A 11 -21.42 -23.38 9.74
C LYS A 11 -20.30 -22.82 8.87
N GLN A 12 -19.54 -21.88 9.40
CA GLN A 12 -18.30 -21.43 8.78
C GLN A 12 -17.38 -22.65 8.66
N GLY A 13 -17.21 -23.13 7.43
CA GLY A 13 -16.26 -24.18 7.12
C GLY A 13 -14.85 -23.74 7.50
N ARG A 14 -13.95 -24.70 7.72
CA ARG A 14 -12.52 -24.40 7.91
C ARG A 14 -11.94 -23.95 6.57
N VAL A 15 -11.37 -22.76 6.52
CA VAL A 15 -10.66 -22.23 5.35
C VAL A 15 -9.17 -22.47 5.53
N LEU A 16 -8.54 -23.12 4.55
CA LEU A 16 -7.08 -23.18 4.42
C LEU A 16 -6.69 -22.25 3.28
N SER A 17 -5.78 -21.31 3.55
CA SER A 17 -5.25 -20.38 2.56
C SER A 17 -3.75 -20.58 2.41
N TYR A 18 -3.27 -20.55 1.17
CA TYR A 18 -1.86 -20.67 0.80
C TYR A 18 -1.48 -19.48 -0.08
N TRP A 19 -0.42 -18.76 0.28
CA TRP A 19 0.01 -17.56 -0.42
C TRP A 19 1.45 -17.70 -0.92
N CYS A 20 1.68 -17.33 -2.18
CA CYS A 20 3.01 -17.19 -2.73
C CYS A 20 3.50 -15.76 -2.50
N PHE A 21 4.60 -15.61 -1.76
CA PHE A 21 5.23 -14.31 -1.48
C PHE A 21 6.42 -14.01 -2.41
N ASN A 22 6.61 -14.82 -3.46
CA ASN A 22 7.65 -14.61 -4.45
C ASN A 22 7.01 -14.24 -5.81
N PRO A 23 6.91 -12.95 -6.16
CA PRO A 23 6.32 -12.55 -7.44
C PRO A 23 7.13 -13.04 -8.64
N GLY A 24 8.45 -13.24 -8.47
CA GLY A 24 9.32 -13.76 -9.52
C GLY A 24 8.98 -15.18 -9.98
N PHE A 25 8.29 -15.98 -9.16
CA PHE A 25 7.81 -17.30 -9.58
C PHE A 25 6.84 -17.19 -10.76
N GLY A 26 5.79 -16.38 -10.63
CA GLY A 26 4.80 -16.18 -11.70
C GLY A 26 5.37 -15.48 -12.93
N MET A 27 6.32 -14.55 -12.73
CA MET A 27 6.98 -13.87 -13.84
C MET A 27 7.83 -14.81 -14.70
N LYS A 28 8.54 -15.76 -14.09
CA LYS A 28 9.30 -16.78 -14.81
C LYS A 28 8.39 -17.68 -15.62
N GLU A 29 7.31 -18.16 -15.01
CA GLU A 29 6.30 -18.97 -15.72
C GLU A 29 5.73 -18.22 -16.94
N LEU A 30 5.42 -16.93 -16.79
CA LEU A 30 4.94 -16.10 -17.89
C LEU A 30 5.95 -16.00 -19.05
N VAL A 31 7.24 -15.88 -18.74
CA VAL A 31 8.31 -15.87 -19.75
C VAL A 31 8.45 -17.24 -20.43
N GLU A 32 8.39 -18.33 -19.65
CA GLU A 32 8.50 -19.71 -20.14
C GLU A 32 7.35 -20.10 -21.08
N GLN A 33 6.16 -19.49 -20.93
CA GLN A 33 5.02 -19.66 -21.83
C GLN A 33 5.23 -19.03 -23.23
N GLY A 34 6.38 -18.39 -23.49
CA GLY A 34 6.71 -17.85 -24.80
C GLY A 34 6.14 -16.45 -25.05
N LEU A 35 5.99 -15.64 -24.00
CA LEU A 35 5.58 -14.25 -24.11
C LEU A 35 6.48 -13.49 -25.11
N ARG A 36 5.86 -12.82 -26.08
CA ARG A 36 6.59 -12.03 -27.10
C ARG A 36 7.21 -10.76 -26.53
N SER A 37 6.51 -10.07 -25.64
CA SER A 37 6.95 -8.78 -25.08
C SER A 37 6.23 -8.49 -23.76
N LEU A 38 6.99 -8.04 -22.76
CA LEU A 38 6.49 -7.53 -21.49
C LEU A 38 6.84 -6.04 -21.37
N ILE A 39 5.82 -5.19 -21.27
CA ILE A 39 6.00 -3.76 -21.04
C ILE A 39 5.31 -3.42 -19.72
N ILE A 40 6.08 -2.90 -18.77
CA ILE A 40 5.58 -2.44 -17.47
C ILE A 40 5.69 -0.92 -17.45
N THR A 41 4.60 -0.24 -17.11
CA THR A 41 4.56 1.21 -16.98
C THR A 41 3.93 1.58 -15.64
N SER A 42 4.46 2.60 -14.98
CA SER A 42 3.91 3.16 -13.74
C SER A 42 4.36 4.61 -13.58
N GLY A 43 3.50 5.43 -12.98
CA GLY A 43 3.81 6.83 -12.65
C GLY A 43 4.58 7.00 -11.34
N THR A 44 4.71 5.96 -10.51
CA THR A 44 5.29 6.04 -9.16
C THR A 44 6.34 4.96 -8.87
N LEU A 45 6.64 4.08 -9.83
CA LEU A 45 7.72 3.09 -9.69
C LEU A 45 9.08 3.77 -9.85
N SER A 46 9.56 4.37 -8.76
CA SER A 46 10.95 4.80 -8.62
C SER A 46 11.38 4.57 -7.16
N PRO A 47 12.60 4.04 -6.92
CA PRO A 47 13.56 3.53 -7.91
C PRO A 47 13.21 2.12 -8.44
N LEU A 48 13.44 1.86 -9.74
CA LEU A 48 13.09 0.60 -10.43
C LEU A 48 13.93 -0.60 -9.98
N GLN A 49 15.09 -0.38 -9.37
CA GLN A 49 16.02 -1.46 -9.03
C GLN A 49 15.37 -2.52 -8.11
N SER A 50 14.71 -2.10 -7.03
CA SER A 50 14.06 -3.04 -6.11
C SER A 50 12.92 -3.79 -6.78
N PHE A 51 12.11 -3.09 -7.58
CA PHE A 51 11.00 -3.69 -8.31
C PHE A 51 11.47 -4.78 -9.30
N THR A 52 12.49 -4.48 -10.11
CA THR A 52 13.02 -5.44 -11.09
C THR A 52 13.66 -6.66 -10.42
N GLN A 53 14.31 -6.49 -9.27
CA GLN A 53 14.87 -7.59 -8.48
C GLN A 53 13.79 -8.54 -7.93
N GLU A 54 12.67 -7.99 -7.45
CA GLU A 54 11.55 -8.80 -6.94
C GLU A 54 10.91 -9.67 -8.03
N LEU A 55 10.83 -9.17 -9.26
CA LEU A 55 10.25 -9.90 -10.39
C LEU A 55 11.15 -11.00 -10.98
N GLN A 56 12.45 -11.03 -10.64
CA GLN A 56 13.39 -12.08 -11.02
C GLN A 56 13.44 -12.41 -12.54
N VAL A 57 13.12 -11.43 -13.38
CA VAL A 57 13.23 -11.49 -14.85
C VAL A 57 14.01 -10.29 -15.36
N GLY A 58 14.67 -10.42 -16.50
CA GLY A 58 15.49 -9.35 -17.06
C GLY A 58 14.66 -8.25 -17.73
N PHE A 59 14.90 -6.99 -17.36
CA PHE A 59 14.36 -5.81 -18.04
C PHE A 59 15.51 -5.05 -18.72
N PRO A 60 15.85 -5.38 -19.98
CA PRO A 60 16.99 -4.76 -20.68
C PRO A 60 16.73 -3.28 -21.03
N VAL A 61 15.46 -2.89 -21.17
CA VAL A 61 15.05 -1.51 -21.40
C VAL A 61 14.38 -1.01 -20.12
N GLN A 62 14.95 0.03 -19.52
CA GLN A 62 14.43 0.70 -18.33
C GLN A 62 14.49 2.21 -18.54
N LEU A 63 13.41 2.91 -18.18
CA LEU A 63 13.28 4.34 -18.31
C LEU A 63 12.64 4.90 -17.04
N GLU A 64 13.41 5.68 -16.28
CA GLU A 64 12.89 6.54 -15.21
C GLU A 64 13.00 7.97 -15.70
N ASN A 65 11.86 8.62 -15.92
CA ASN A 65 11.84 10.01 -16.32
C ASN A 65 12.13 10.90 -15.10
N PRO A 66 12.92 11.97 -15.27
CA PRO A 66 13.05 12.99 -14.25
C PRO A 66 11.69 13.55 -13.83
N HIS A 67 11.61 14.00 -12.59
CA HIS A 67 10.42 14.66 -12.06
C HIS A 67 10.08 15.91 -12.87
N ILE A 68 8.89 15.93 -13.50
CA ILE A 68 8.45 17.00 -14.42
C ILE A 68 7.79 18.16 -13.64
N ILE A 69 7.30 17.91 -12.43
CA ILE A 69 6.59 18.91 -11.62
C ILE A 69 7.62 19.84 -10.96
N GLN A 70 7.44 21.15 -11.13
CA GLN A 70 8.30 22.15 -10.51
C GLN A 70 7.93 22.34 -9.04
N GLY A 71 8.88 22.77 -8.20
CA GLY A 71 8.66 22.88 -6.75
C GLY A 71 7.52 23.83 -6.34
N HIS A 72 7.14 24.79 -7.18
CA HIS A 72 5.99 25.66 -6.90
C HIS A 72 4.63 25.02 -7.25
N GLN A 73 4.63 23.91 -8.00
CA GLN A 73 3.43 23.19 -8.43
C GLN A 73 3.01 22.11 -7.43
N VAL A 74 3.87 21.78 -6.44
CA VAL A 74 3.55 20.81 -5.40
C VAL A 74 4.24 21.18 -4.09
N MET A 75 3.49 21.16 -2.99
CA MET A 75 4.04 21.31 -1.64
C MET A 75 4.18 19.94 -1.00
N VAL A 76 5.42 19.55 -0.68
CA VAL A 76 5.71 18.35 0.10
C VAL A 76 6.21 18.79 1.47
N ALA A 77 5.47 18.40 2.52
CA ALA A 77 5.83 18.72 3.90
C ALA A 77 5.69 17.47 4.77
N VAL A 78 6.60 17.32 5.72
CA VAL A 78 6.51 16.29 6.76
C VAL A 78 6.10 16.96 8.05
N VAL A 79 4.89 16.65 8.52
CA VAL A 79 4.39 17.13 9.80
C VAL A 79 4.50 16.00 10.80
N SER A 80 5.49 16.07 11.69
CA SER A 80 5.74 15.02 12.69
C SER A 80 4.96 15.22 13.98
N LYS A 81 4.43 16.42 14.23
CA LYS A 81 3.74 16.78 15.48
C LYS A 81 2.49 17.59 15.21
N GLY A 82 1.47 17.39 16.04
CA GLY A 82 0.27 18.21 16.01
C GLY A 82 0.48 19.60 16.66
N PRO A 83 -0.54 20.47 16.58
CA PRO A 83 -0.49 21.83 17.14
C PRO A 83 -0.26 21.86 18.66
N ASP A 84 -0.67 20.79 19.34
CA ASP A 84 -0.50 20.54 20.77
C ASP A 84 0.86 19.90 21.12
N GLY A 85 1.75 19.72 20.14
CA GLY A 85 3.07 19.13 20.29
C GLY A 85 3.09 17.60 20.38
N GLN A 86 1.93 16.94 20.30
CA GLN A 86 1.84 15.48 20.31
C GLN A 86 2.48 14.89 19.05
N LEU A 87 3.17 13.76 19.22
CA LEU A 87 3.80 13.06 18.10
C LEU A 87 2.73 12.40 17.22
N LEU A 88 2.76 12.70 15.92
CA LEU A 88 1.90 12.07 14.93
C LEU A 88 2.51 10.74 14.52
N ASN A 89 2.10 9.68 15.21
CA ASN A 89 2.54 8.31 14.95
C ASN A 89 1.33 7.39 14.78
N SER A 90 1.09 6.93 13.55
CA SER A 90 -0.05 6.06 13.22
C SER A 90 0.23 4.55 13.41
N SER A 91 1.30 4.18 14.12
CA SER A 91 1.61 2.78 14.42
C SER A 91 0.46 2.06 15.14
N TYR A 92 0.42 0.74 15.05
CA TYR A 92 -0.64 -0.09 15.66
C TYR A 92 -0.85 0.22 17.15
N GLN A 93 0.23 0.45 17.89
CA GLN A 93 0.20 0.75 19.32
C GLN A 93 -0.40 2.13 19.64
N ASN A 94 -0.28 3.10 18.75
CA ASN A 94 -0.62 4.50 19.01
C ASN A 94 -1.92 4.94 18.30
N ARG A 95 -2.31 4.28 17.21
CA ARG A 95 -3.44 4.71 16.34
C ARG A 95 -4.79 4.83 17.03
N SER A 96 -5.02 4.12 18.14
CA SER A 96 -6.28 4.14 18.89
C SER A 96 -6.24 5.05 20.11
N ARG A 97 -5.12 5.73 20.38
CA ARG A 97 -5.00 6.61 21.54
C ARG A 97 -5.80 7.89 21.33
N PRO A 98 -6.67 8.29 22.27
CA PRO A 98 -7.46 9.51 22.14
C PRO A 98 -6.62 10.76 21.91
N GLU A 99 -5.46 10.87 22.57
CA GLU A 99 -4.55 12.01 22.42
C GLU A 99 -4.05 12.15 20.97
N TYR A 100 -3.66 11.04 20.34
CA TYR A 100 -3.20 11.01 18.95
C TYR A 100 -4.32 11.38 17.97
N ILE A 101 -5.52 10.80 18.16
CA ILE A 101 -6.67 11.06 17.28
C ILE A 101 -7.07 12.53 17.36
N ASN A 102 -7.12 13.08 18.57
CA ASN A 102 -7.48 14.49 18.78
C ASN A 102 -6.44 15.43 18.17
N SER A 103 -5.15 15.18 18.42
CA SER A 103 -4.05 15.96 17.85
C SER A 103 -4.05 15.93 16.31
N LEU A 104 -4.27 14.76 15.72
CA LEU A 104 -4.42 14.61 14.26
C LEU A 104 -5.64 15.38 13.74
N GLY A 105 -6.78 15.32 14.43
CA GLY A 105 -7.98 16.08 14.08
C GLY A 105 -7.76 17.58 14.12
N GLN A 106 -7.12 18.09 15.19
CA GLN A 106 -6.74 19.49 15.32
C GLN A 106 -5.78 19.94 14.22
N LEU A 107 -4.82 19.08 13.84
CA LEU A 107 -3.92 19.36 12.74
C LEU A 107 -4.67 19.58 11.43
N ILE A 108 -5.60 18.68 11.09
CA ILE A 108 -6.40 18.77 9.85
C ILE A 108 -7.21 20.07 9.84
N LEU A 109 -7.86 20.42 10.96
CA LEU A 109 -8.62 21.67 11.09
C LEU A 109 -7.77 22.93 10.91
N ASN A 110 -6.47 22.89 11.26
CA ASN A 110 -5.58 24.03 11.10
C ASN A 110 -5.03 24.17 9.67
N PHE A 111 -5.14 23.13 8.83
CA PHE A 111 -4.77 23.16 7.42
C PHE A 111 -5.93 23.47 6.46
N SER A 112 -7.18 23.39 6.94
CA SER A 112 -8.37 23.79 6.18
C SER A 112 -8.60 25.30 6.24
#